data_AF-A0A2V8SB67-F1
#
_entry.id   AF-A0A2V8SB67-F1
#
_cell.length_a   1.000
_cell.length_b   1.000
_cell.length_c   1.000
_cell.angle_alpha   90.00
_cell.angle_beta   90.00
_cell.angle_gamma   90.00
#
_symmetry.space_group_name_H-M   'P 1'
#
loop_
_entity.id
_entity.type
_entity.pdbx_description
1 polymer ?
#
loop_
_entity_poly.entity_id
_entity_poly.type
_entity_poly.pdbx_seq_one_letter_code
_entity_poly.pdbx_strand_id
1 'polypeptide(L)'
;MSKSTKATVVFLALMVGVVVYLSLRIPAFECEVCLTFGQERVCRTAASGSRKEAIESAVTSACGTLASGMSESIRCQNTRPDSVTCVPK
;
A
#
# COMPACT_ATOMS: atom_id res chain seq x y z
N MET A 1 25.34 -36.52 6.02
CA MET A 1 24.34 -35.52 6.47
C MET A 1 23.03 -36.23 6.75
N SER A 2 22.48 -36.13 7.97
CA SER A 2 21.22 -36.80 8.30
C SER A 2 20.07 -36.21 7.46
N LYS A 3 19.04 -37.02 7.17
CA LYS A 3 17.88 -36.60 6.38
C LYS A 3 17.22 -35.34 6.98
N SER A 4 17.27 -35.20 8.30
CA SER A 4 16.73 -34.09 9.06
C SER A 4 17.46 -32.76 8.75
N THR A 5 18.80 -32.76 8.70
CA THR A 5 19.56 -31.53 8.39
C THR A 5 19.30 -31.04 6.97
N LYS A 6 19.17 -31.96 6.00
CA LYS A 6 18.83 -31.59 4.61
C LYS A 6 17.44 -30.94 4.51
N ALA A 7 16.46 -31.49 5.23
CA ALA A 7 15.10 -30.93 5.25
C ALA A 7 15.08 -29.50 5.82
N THR A 8 15.81 -29.25 6.92
CA THR A 8 15.90 -27.90 7.51
C THR A 8 16.54 -26.89 6.57
N VAL A 9 17.64 -27.27 5.89
CA VAL A 9 18.33 -26.37 4.95
C VAL A 9 17.46 -26.05 3.74
N VAL A 10 16.75 -27.03 3.18
CA VAL A 10 15.82 -26.79 2.06
C VAL A 10 14.68 -25.87 2.48
N PHE A 11 14.08 -26.09 3.65
CA PHE A 11 13.02 -25.23 4.16
C PHE A 11 13.51 -23.79 4.37
N LEU A 12 14.69 -23.61 4.97
CA LEU A 12 15.29 -22.30 5.18
C LEU A 12 15.55 -21.58 3.85
N ALA A 13 16.15 -22.28 2.87
CA ALA A 13 16.42 -21.71 1.56
C ALA A 13 15.13 -21.29 0.83
N LEU A 14 14.07 -22.10 0.94
CA LEU A 14 12.77 -21.80 0.34
C LEU A 14 12.13 -20.59 1.02
N MET A 15 12.17 -20.50 2.35
CA MET A 15 11.61 -19.38 3.10
C MET A 15 12.32 -18.06 2.75
N VAL A 16 13.65 -18.08 2.66
CA VAL A 16 14.45 -16.91 2.21
C VAL A 16 14.09 -16.53 0.77
N GLY A 17 13.96 -17.50 -0.13
CA GLY A 17 13.56 -17.25 -1.52
C GLY A 17 12.19 -16.57 -1.63
N VAL A 18 11.20 -17.00 -0.83
CA VAL A 18 9.86 -16.40 -0.79
C VAL A 18 9.90 -14.96 -0.28
N VAL A 19 10.66 -14.70 0.80
CA VAL A 19 10.78 -13.33 1.34
C VAL A 19 11.41 -12.40 0.31
N VAL A 20 12.51 -12.81 -0.33
CA VAL A 20 13.16 -12.01 -1.38
C VAL A 20 12.23 -11.77 -2.56
N TYR A 21 11.49 -12.78 -3.01
CA TYR A 21 10.51 -12.63 -4.09
C TYR A 21 9.41 -11.63 -3.75
N LEU A 22 8.91 -11.66 -2.51
CA LEU A 22 7.93 -10.70 -2.02
C LEU A 22 8.52 -9.28 -1.91
N SER A 23 9.77 -9.14 -1.47
CA SER A 23 10.49 -7.86 -1.39
C SER A 23 10.77 -7.25 -2.75
N LEU A 24 10.97 -8.07 -3.79
CA LEU A 24 11.21 -7.63 -5.16
C LEU A 24 9.91 -7.34 -5.93
N ARG A 25 8.72 -7.47 -5.33
CA ARG A 25 7.47 -7.08 -5.97
C ARG A 25 7.38 -5.56 -6.07
N ILE A 26 7.90 -5.05 -7.18
CA ILE A 26 7.83 -3.64 -7.55
C ILE A 26 6.35 -3.29 -7.77
N PRO A 27 5.85 -2.19 -7.19
CA PRO A 27 4.50 -1.73 -7.47
C PRO A 27 4.37 -1.34 -8.95
N ALA A 28 3.40 -1.91 -9.64
CA ALA A 28 3.17 -1.68 -11.07
C ALA A 28 2.55 -0.30 -11.36
N PHE A 29 1.85 0.28 -10.38
CA PHE A 29 1.21 1.58 -10.52
C PHE A 29 1.49 2.45 -9.31
N GLU A 30 1.78 3.72 -9.57
CA GLU A 30 1.90 4.76 -8.56
C GLU A 30 0.79 5.79 -8.76
N CYS A 31 -0.06 5.95 -7.75
CA CYS A 31 -1.20 6.87 -7.79
C CYS A 31 -1.06 7.93 -6.70
N GLU A 32 -1.12 9.19 -7.12
CA GLU A 32 -1.23 10.34 -6.26
C GLU A 32 -2.70 10.77 -6.15
N VAL A 33 -3.16 10.92 -4.91
CA VAL A 33 -4.51 11.35 -4.60
C VAL A 33 -4.42 12.59 -3.71
N CYS A 34 -5.04 13.68 -4.14
CA CYS A 34 -5.26 14.84 -3.30
C CYS A 34 -6.69 14.84 -2.79
N LEU A 35 -6.83 15.02 -1.49
CA LEU A 35 -8.13 15.04 -0.83
C LEU A 35 -8.17 16.18 0.17
N THR A 36 -9.27 16.94 0.12
CA THR A 36 -9.59 18.01 1.05
C THR A 36 -10.66 17.50 2.01
N PHE A 37 -10.39 17.60 3.31
CA PHE A 37 -11.33 17.20 4.34
C PHE A 37 -11.39 18.28 5.42
N GLY A 38 -12.56 18.87 5.61
CA GLY A 38 -12.75 20.01 6.52
C GLY A 38 -12.04 21.26 6.02
N GLN A 39 -11.01 21.70 6.76
CA GLN A 39 -10.20 22.89 6.44
C GLN A 39 -8.81 22.53 5.89
N GLU A 40 -8.48 21.24 5.80
CA GLU A 40 -7.14 20.78 5.47
C GLU A 40 -7.15 19.99 4.15
N ARG A 41 -6.11 20.21 3.35
CA ARG A 41 -5.90 19.53 2.06
C ARG A 41 -4.55 18.83 2.10
N VAL A 42 -4.55 17.54 1.81
CA VAL A 42 -3.33 16.73 1.76
C VAL A 42 -3.30 15.91 0.47
N CYS A 43 -2.13 15.87 -0.15
CA CYS A 43 -1.84 14.99 -1.28
C CYS A 43 -0.97 13.83 -0.80
N ARG A 44 -1.38 12.59 -1.10
CA ARG A 44 -0.64 11.38 -0.79
C ARG A 44 -0.48 10.52 -2.03
N THR A 45 0.72 9.97 -2.16
CA THR A 45 1.06 9.04 -3.23
C THR A 45 1.21 7.64 -2.64
N ALA A 46 0.58 6.65 -3.28
CA ALA A 46 0.75 5.25 -2.93
C ALA A 46 0.96 4.42 -4.18
N ALA A 47 1.76 3.37 -4.04
CA ALA A 47 2.13 2.49 -5.14
C ALA A 47 1.68 1.06 -4.84
N SER A 48 1.07 0.39 -5.80
CA SER A 48 0.59 -0.99 -5.65
C SER A 48 0.55 -1.75 -6.98
N GLY A 49 0.16 -3.03 -6.93
CA GLY A 49 0.05 -3.87 -8.12
C GLY A 49 -1.06 -3.46 -9.08
N SER A 50 -2.04 -2.65 -8.64
CA SER A 50 -3.15 -2.20 -9.47
C SER A 50 -3.53 -0.75 -9.21
N ARG A 51 -4.05 -0.08 -10.25
CA ARG A 51 -4.53 1.32 -10.12
C ARG A 51 -5.53 1.49 -8.97
N LYS A 52 -6.49 0.56 -8.82
CA LYS A 52 -7.52 0.65 -7.79
C LYS A 52 -6.92 0.55 -6.38
N GLU A 53 -6.08 -0.45 -6.13
CA GLU A 53 -5.43 -0.63 -4.83
C GLU A 53 -4.51 0.55 -4.49
N ALA A 54 -3.86 1.15 -5.49
CA ALA A 54 -2.98 2.30 -5.29
C ALA A 54 -3.78 3.53 -4.87
N ILE A 55 -4.91 3.80 -5.55
CA ILE A 55 -5.83 4.89 -5.18
C ILE A 55 -6.39 4.66 -3.77
N GLU A 56 -6.88 3.46 -3.47
CA GLU A 56 -7.49 3.14 -2.17
C GLU A 56 -6.47 3.25 -1.03
N SER A 57 -5.23 2.80 -1.25
CA SER A 57 -4.13 2.97 -0.30
C SER A 57 -3.74 4.43 -0.11
N ALA A 58 -3.69 5.22 -1.20
CA ALA A 58 -3.40 6.66 -1.13
C ALA A 58 -4.49 7.43 -0.37
N VAL A 59 -5.78 7.13 -0.62
CA VAL A 59 -6.92 7.70 0.10
C VAL A 59 -6.86 7.34 1.58
N THR A 60 -6.64 6.06 1.90
CA THR A 60 -6.54 5.60 3.29
C THR A 60 -5.41 6.31 4.04
N SER A 61 -4.25 6.47 3.39
CA SER A 61 -3.10 7.22 3.94
C SER A 61 -3.40 8.71 4.12
N ALA A 62 -4.05 9.35 3.14
CA ALA A 62 -4.46 10.76 3.23
C ALA A 62 -5.45 10.96 4.39
N CYS A 63 -6.46 10.10 4.49
CA CYS A 63 -7.45 10.14 5.57
C CYS A 63 -6.86 9.83 6.94
N GLY A 64 -5.83 8.98 7.03
CA GLY A 64 -5.10 8.79 8.29
C GLY A 64 -4.38 10.05 8.78
N THR A 65 -4.04 10.98 7.87
CA THR A 65 -3.45 12.28 8.24
C THR A 65 -4.55 13.32 8.52
N LEU A 66 -5.57 13.39 7.65
CA LEU A 66 -6.61 14.42 7.70
C LEU A 66 -7.67 14.19 8.78
N ALA A 67 -7.93 12.93 9.16
CA ALA A 67 -8.96 12.59 10.12
C ALA A 67 -8.38 12.41 11.53
N SER A 68 -8.97 13.10 12.50
CA SER A 68 -8.58 13.06 13.91
C SER A 68 -9.39 12.03 14.72
N GLY A 69 -9.62 10.84 14.13
CA GLY A 69 -10.35 9.75 14.78
C GLY A 69 -11.00 8.79 13.80
N MET A 70 -11.54 7.68 14.31
CA MET A 70 -12.11 6.61 13.50
C MET A 70 -13.37 7.04 12.72
N SER A 71 -14.20 7.90 13.32
CA SER A 71 -15.42 8.39 12.67
C SER A 71 -15.11 9.32 11.48
N GLU A 72 -14.14 10.21 11.67
CA GLU A 72 -13.68 11.12 10.62
C GLU A 72 -12.95 10.36 9.51
N SER A 73 -12.19 9.32 9.83
CA SER A 73 -11.46 8.56 8.81
C SER A 73 -12.40 7.80 7.88
N ILE A 74 -13.50 7.25 8.42
CA ILE A 74 -14.57 6.64 7.62
C ILE A 74 -15.25 7.70 6.73
N ARG A 75 -15.57 8.88 7.27
CA ARG A 75 -16.19 9.96 6.47
C ARG A 75 -15.27 10.45 5.36
N CYS A 76 -13.98 10.59 5.67
CA CYS A 76 -12.95 11.01 4.73
C CYS A 76 -12.79 9.98 3.60
N GLN A 77 -12.71 8.68 3.93
CA GLN A 77 -12.61 7.62 2.91
C GLN A 77 -13.85 7.54 2.01
N ASN A 78 -15.02 7.95 2.52
CA ASN A 78 -16.25 8.04 1.75
C ASN A 78 -16.39 9.36 0.97
N THR A 79 -15.45 10.28 1.12
CA THR A 79 -15.42 11.55 0.38
C THR A 79 -14.71 11.34 -0.95
N ARG A 80 -15.24 11.96 -2.01
CA ARG A 80 -14.64 11.85 -3.34
C ARG A 80 -13.35 12.68 -3.39
N PRO A 81 -12.20 12.12 -3.81
CA PRO A 81 -10.96 12.87 -3.92
C PRO A 81 -11.05 13.97 -4.98
N ASP A 82 -10.36 15.08 -4.73
CA ASP A 82 -10.35 16.26 -5.60
C ASP A 82 -9.64 15.98 -6.92
N SER A 83 -8.52 15.24 -6.84
CA SER A 83 -7.74 14.83 -8.00
C SER A 83 -7.10 13.47 -7.77
N VAL A 84 -7.10 12.66 -8.83
CA VAL A 84 -6.44 11.35 -8.85
C VAL A 84 -5.56 11.28 -10.09
N THR A 85 -4.26 11.21 -9.87
CA THR A 85 -3.26 11.09 -10.94
C THR A 85 -2.55 9.77 -10.75
N CYS A 86 -2.60 8.89 -11.76
CA CYS A 86 -1.97 7.58 -11.69
C CYS A 86 -1.01 7.42 -12.86
N VAL A 87 0.23 7.10 -12.53
CA VAL A 87 1.31 6.80 -13.48
C VAL A 87 1.69 5.32 -13.38
N PRO A 88 1.84 4.62 -14.51
CA PRO A 88 2.44 3.28 -14.51
C PRO A 88 3.93 3.39 -14.18
N LYS A 89 4.47 2.42 -13.44
CA LYS A 89 5.89 2.38 -13.05
C LYS A 89 6.63 1.19 -13.65
#